data_AF-A0A1V2YHN9-F1
#
_entry.id   AF-A0A1V2YHN9-F1
#
_cell.length_a   1.000
_cell.length_b   1.000
_cell.length_c   1.000
_cell.angle_alpha   90.00
_cell.angle_beta   90.00
_cell.angle_gamma   90.00
#
_symmetry.space_group_name_H-M   'P 1'
#
loop_
_entity.id
_entity.type
_entity.pdbx_description
1 polymer ?
#
loop_
_entity_poly.entity_id
_entity_poly.type
_entity_poly.pdbx_seq_one_letter_code
_entity_poly.pdbx_strand_id
1 'polypeptide(L)'
;MNYDNIIYEKIVDYFGVATDTKYLQNLVELLDNQYSKEDILDLLIRNFHMQYKTCFQQNYSNNLENILQNTYSKISTGTPLSLHSDISEYSLVVLRISETDFFIYNKVSEEFIGPVTTKYDVDDRPYYFKDLSNELFYENIIRVGDLTYLMDHVRHSSLYGADNHVYLYYDTPDLLCALLQLCDLSEIIRSDKFIFLLGTENKKLYPINFLDEYGVDYSETKTELVGIDEFKSITLWCPHNPHCGTSFFYNICNQNEYISYLLKPVVNSMPKVGHASKLEISTLEKHKWPLIENSIETNKTYTLSEVRYCLYKTNYYIMGKYKYKAFETMFFVITQYKLTLSIEEIFKACLLSEVYLDAKSNQRTIPNIIVDNHCRNELYLLLVKFFRYYKILTPERHFITRTASNINHFLIVAPQRYDPLDYYLCCLNYYHIGPFPLEKYAFYAIRLEDGKLMPEQTFRAVCKFLDVPYSNDMLNDIPNANTLSSSGTLSLFDKTPLTRDVSSVLSEFDIFRLNIIYKSRLIHFGYDYMDDTHQPIPLDVFKEMLKVPFLFEHKIPEEYRAQVRQNIYESMCDVAERIYAGNMPFARLIKPLLE
;
A
#
# COMPACT_ATOMS: atom_id res chain seq x y z
N MET A 1 11.16 -38.47 12.92
CA MET A 1 10.73 -37.05 12.88
C MET A 1 9.26 -37.07 12.53
N ASN A 2 8.39 -36.75 13.49
CA ASN A 2 6.94 -36.84 13.34
C ASN A 2 6.46 -35.80 12.33
N TYR A 3 5.94 -36.27 11.19
CA TYR A 3 5.20 -35.43 10.23
C TYR A 3 3.95 -34.79 10.88
N ASP A 4 3.42 -35.40 11.94
CA ASP A 4 2.23 -34.94 12.67
C ASP A 4 2.46 -33.62 13.43
N ASN A 5 3.67 -33.37 13.95
CA ASN A 5 3.99 -32.11 14.62
C ASN A 5 4.08 -30.93 13.65
N ILE A 6 4.42 -31.17 12.38
CA ILE A 6 4.54 -30.11 11.36
C ILE A 6 3.16 -29.67 10.89
N ILE A 7 2.20 -30.60 10.77
CA ILE A 7 0.80 -30.25 10.45
C ILE A 7 0.15 -29.54 11.66
N TYR A 8 0.43 -29.99 12.88
CA TYR A 8 -0.02 -29.36 14.12
C TYR A 8 0.48 -27.92 14.26
N GLU A 9 1.79 -27.68 14.13
CA GLU A 9 2.35 -26.33 14.17
C GLU A 9 1.84 -25.46 13.02
N LYS A 10 1.68 -26.02 11.80
CA LYS A 10 1.09 -25.29 10.66
C LYS A 10 -0.41 -25.05 10.77
N ILE A 11 -1.14 -25.78 11.59
CA ILE A 11 -2.56 -25.49 11.88
C ILE A 11 -2.58 -24.41 12.96
N VAL A 12 -1.89 -24.63 14.08
CA VAL A 12 -1.88 -23.73 15.24
C VAL A 12 -1.29 -22.34 14.94
N ASP A 13 -0.16 -22.25 14.22
CA ASP A 13 0.43 -20.97 13.80
C ASP A 13 -0.45 -20.24 12.77
N TYR A 14 -1.20 -20.99 11.95
CA TYR A 14 -1.97 -20.43 10.84
C TYR A 14 -3.36 -19.95 11.25
N PHE A 15 -3.97 -20.57 12.26
CA PHE A 15 -5.21 -20.10 12.87
C PHE A 15 -5.01 -18.91 13.86
N GLY A 16 -3.88 -18.19 13.73
CA GLY A 16 -3.55 -17.00 14.51
C GLY A 16 -4.66 -15.94 14.52
N VAL A 17 -5.33 -15.86 15.67
CA VAL A 17 -6.17 -14.76 16.19
C VAL A 17 -7.54 -14.56 15.52
N ALA A 18 -8.58 -14.81 16.35
CA ALA A 18 -9.95 -14.29 16.28
C ALA A 18 -10.99 -14.96 15.36
N THR A 19 -10.96 -16.28 15.22
CA THR A 19 -12.18 -17.06 14.94
C THR A 19 -12.45 -18.01 16.09
N ASP A 20 -13.69 -17.94 16.61
CA ASP A 20 -14.26 -18.64 17.76
C ASP A 20 -13.35 -19.72 18.40
N THR A 21 -12.57 -19.28 19.39
CA THR A 21 -11.56 -20.05 20.15
C THR A 21 -12.04 -21.42 20.62
N LYS A 22 -13.35 -21.62 20.73
CA LYS A 22 -13.98 -22.86 21.19
C LYS A 22 -13.86 -24.02 20.19
N TYR A 23 -13.83 -23.74 18.89
CA TYR A 23 -13.84 -24.79 17.85
C TYR A 23 -12.44 -25.35 17.57
N LEU A 24 -11.42 -24.48 17.58
CA LEU A 24 -10.01 -24.87 17.47
C LEU A 24 -9.51 -25.59 18.73
N GLN A 25 -9.96 -25.18 19.92
CA GLN A 25 -9.70 -25.92 21.17
C GLN A 25 -10.24 -27.35 21.12
N ASN A 26 -11.44 -27.57 20.56
CA ASN A 26 -11.99 -28.91 20.36
C ASN A 26 -11.16 -29.75 19.37
N LEU A 27 -10.64 -29.13 18.29
CA LEU A 27 -9.83 -29.83 17.29
C LEU A 27 -8.45 -30.20 17.84
N VAL A 28 -7.86 -29.34 18.68
CA VAL A 28 -6.63 -29.60 19.43
C VAL A 28 -6.84 -30.69 20.51
N GLU A 29 -7.95 -30.65 21.26
CA GLU A 29 -8.30 -31.71 22.22
C GLU A 29 -8.58 -33.06 21.55
N LEU A 30 -9.06 -33.07 20.31
CA LEU A 30 -9.23 -34.30 19.51
C LEU A 30 -7.88 -34.85 19.01
N LEU A 31 -6.92 -33.98 18.65
CA LEU A 31 -5.59 -34.40 18.19
C LEU A 31 -4.74 -35.03 19.30
N ASP A 32 -4.93 -34.63 20.57
CA ASP A 32 -4.26 -35.23 21.73
C ASP A 32 -4.79 -36.63 22.11
N ASN A 33 -5.94 -37.05 21.57
CA ASN A 33 -6.68 -38.24 21.99
C ASN A 33 -6.62 -39.41 20.97
N GLN A 34 -5.47 -40.04 20.70
CA GLN A 34 -5.33 -41.34 19.99
C GLN A 34 -6.10 -41.54 18.65
N TYR A 35 -6.62 -40.50 18.00
CA TYR A 35 -7.31 -40.62 16.71
C TYR A 35 -6.33 -40.85 15.57
N SER A 36 -6.71 -41.68 14.61
CA SER A 36 -5.92 -41.87 13.40
C SER A 36 -6.03 -40.65 12.46
N LYS A 37 -5.08 -40.49 11.54
CA LYS A 37 -5.13 -39.46 10.48
C LYS A 37 -6.46 -39.48 9.70
N GLU A 38 -6.99 -40.69 9.48
CA GLU A 38 -8.26 -40.90 8.77
C GLU A 38 -9.45 -40.36 9.55
N ASP A 39 -9.48 -40.57 10.88
CA ASP A 39 -10.55 -40.07 11.75
C ASP A 39 -10.59 -38.53 11.79
N ILE A 40 -9.40 -37.90 11.84
CA ILE A 40 -9.25 -36.44 11.84
C ILE A 40 -9.73 -35.88 10.50
N LEU A 41 -9.31 -36.49 9.38
CA LEU A 41 -9.72 -36.03 8.05
C LEU A 41 -11.24 -36.15 7.85
N ASP A 42 -11.84 -37.25 8.29
CA ASP A 42 -13.29 -37.44 8.21
C ASP A 42 -14.04 -36.40 9.06
N LEU A 43 -13.50 -36.04 10.23
CA LEU A 43 -14.05 -34.96 11.06
C LEU A 43 -13.93 -33.59 10.39
N LEU A 44 -12.80 -33.30 9.75
CA LEU A 44 -12.60 -32.06 8.98
C LEU A 44 -13.58 -31.98 7.81
N ILE A 45 -13.73 -33.05 7.04
CA ILE A 45 -14.66 -33.12 5.92
C ILE A 45 -16.11 -32.93 6.39
N ARG A 46 -16.51 -33.61 7.48
CA ARG A 46 -17.87 -33.50 8.01
C ARG A 46 -18.22 -32.07 8.45
N ASN A 47 -17.32 -31.41 9.16
CA ASN A 47 -17.58 -30.08 9.73
C ASN A 47 -17.32 -28.93 8.73
N PHE A 48 -16.30 -29.02 7.88
CA PHE A 48 -15.87 -27.89 7.04
C PHE A 48 -16.18 -28.06 5.55
N HIS A 49 -16.55 -29.27 5.10
CA HIS A 49 -17.04 -29.49 3.73
C HIS A 49 -18.54 -29.78 3.68
N MET A 50 -18.97 -30.86 4.34
CA MET A 50 -20.33 -31.37 4.21
C MET A 50 -21.38 -30.41 4.75
N GLN A 51 -21.07 -29.67 5.83
CA GLN A 51 -21.92 -28.60 6.36
C GLN A 51 -22.23 -27.52 5.32
N TYR A 52 -21.30 -27.27 4.39
CA TYR A 52 -21.40 -26.22 3.37
C TYR A 52 -21.61 -26.76 1.95
N LYS A 53 -21.90 -28.07 1.81
CA LYS A 53 -22.00 -28.76 0.51
C LYS A 53 -22.93 -28.02 -0.46
N THR A 54 -24.14 -27.65 -0.03
CA THR A 54 -25.11 -26.94 -0.90
C THR A 54 -24.55 -25.60 -1.39
N CYS A 55 -23.81 -24.88 -0.54
CA CYS A 55 -23.19 -23.60 -0.93
C CYS A 55 -22.10 -23.80 -1.98
N PHE A 56 -21.21 -24.79 -1.80
CA PHE A 56 -20.19 -25.13 -2.80
C PHE A 56 -20.79 -25.57 -4.13
N GLN A 57 -21.85 -26.39 -4.08
CA GLN A 57 -22.53 -26.86 -5.28
C GLN A 57 -23.21 -25.70 -6.04
N GLN A 58 -23.81 -24.74 -5.32
CA GLN A 58 -24.43 -23.57 -5.91
C GLN A 58 -23.39 -22.64 -6.55
N ASN A 59 -22.31 -22.31 -5.82
CA ASN A 59 -21.23 -21.47 -6.34
C ASN A 59 -20.63 -22.09 -7.59
N TYR A 60 -20.28 -23.38 -7.53
CA TYR A 60 -19.71 -24.09 -8.65
C TYR A 60 -20.63 -24.08 -9.87
N SER A 61 -21.91 -24.41 -9.69
CA SER A 61 -22.86 -24.50 -10.81
C SER A 61 -23.02 -23.15 -11.50
N ASN A 62 -23.20 -22.08 -10.72
CA ASN A 62 -23.32 -20.72 -11.25
C ASN A 62 -22.03 -20.27 -11.97
N ASN A 63 -20.87 -20.51 -11.35
CA ASN A 63 -19.58 -20.10 -11.91
C ASN A 63 -19.25 -20.90 -13.17
N LEU A 64 -19.54 -22.20 -13.19
CA LEU A 64 -19.34 -23.05 -14.36
C LEU A 64 -20.23 -22.59 -15.52
N GLU A 65 -21.51 -22.30 -15.27
CA GLU A 65 -22.41 -21.77 -16.28
C GLU A 65 -21.86 -20.48 -16.89
N ASN A 66 -21.39 -19.56 -16.05
CA ASN A 66 -20.79 -18.30 -16.51
C ASN A 66 -19.51 -18.53 -17.33
N ILE A 67 -18.65 -19.45 -16.91
CA ILE A 67 -17.40 -19.74 -17.59
C ILE A 67 -17.66 -20.36 -18.97
N LEU A 68 -18.65 -21.24 -19.08
CA LEU A 68 -19.04 -21.84 -20.34
C LEU A 68 -19.70 -20.82 -21.29
N GLN A 69 -20.25 -19.72 -20.75
CA GLN A 69 -20.79 -18.60 -21.52
C GLN A 69 -19.75 -17.51 -21.82
N ASN A 70 -18.57 -17.54 -21.18
CA ASN A 70 -17.51 -16.57 -21.43
C ASN A 70 -16.96 -16.75 -22.86
N THR A 71 -17.02 -15.68 -23.65
CA THR A 71 -16.77 -15.68 -25.10
C THR A 71 -15.40 -16.24 -25.49
N TYR A 72 -14.39 -15.99 -24.67
CA TYR A 72 -12.99 -16.24 -25.01
C TYR A 72 -12.41 -17.49 -24.35
N SER A 73 -13.01 -17.97 -23.26
CA SER A 73 -12.51 -19.09 -22.48
C SER A 73 -12.51 -20.42 -23.26
N LYS A 74 -11.47 -21.23 -23.05
CA LYS A 74 -11.25 -22.51 -23.75
C LYS A 74 -11.06 -23.63 -22.74
N ILE A 75 -12.10 -24.45 -22.63
CA ILE A 75 -12.16 -25.59 -21.70
C ILE A 75 -12.34 -26.85 -22.51
N SER A 76 -11.33 -27.72 -22.51
CA SER A 76 -11.38 -28.97 -23.26
C SER A 76 -12.44 -29.91 -22.67
N THR A 77 -13.23 -30.54 -23.55
CA THR A 77 -14.33 -31.45 -23.23
C THR A 77 -13.88 -32.86 -22.85
N GLY A 78 -12.57 -33.15 -22.82
CA GLY A 78 -12.01 -34.49 -22.58
C GLY A 78 -12.07 -34.98 -21.12
N THR A 79 -12.17 -34.06 -20.15
CA THR A 79 -12.52 -34.37 -18.76
C THR A 79 -13.65 -33.41 -18.39
N PRO A 80 -14.88 -33.89 -18.12
CA PRO A 80 -15.96 -32.99 -17.75
C PRO A 80 -15.52 -32.16 -16.54
N LEU A 81 -15.77 -30.84 -16.57
CA LEU A 81 -15.89 -30.06 -15.34
C LEU A 81 -17.17 -30.54 -14.63
N SER A 82 -17.14 -31.75 -14.07
CA SER A 82 -18.26 -32.35 -13.38
C SER A 82 -18.18 -32.03 -11.89
N LEU A 83 -19.26 -31.44 -11.39
CA LEU A 83 -19.54 -31.47 -9.96
C LEU A 83 -19.85 -32.92 -9.58
N HIS A 84 -18.95 -33.56 -8.85
CA HIS A 84 -19.21 -34.88 -8.31
C HIS A 84 -20.24 -34.81 -7.18
N SER A 85 -21.21 -35.72 -7.22
CA SER A 85 -22.25 -35.83 -6.20
C SER A 85 -21.70 -36.46 -4.91
N ASP A 86 -20.68 -37.32 -5.05
CA ASP A 86 -19.91 -37.91 -3.96
C ASP A 86 -18.58 -37.17 -3.77
N ILE A 87 -18.26 -36.88 -2.50
CA ILE A 87 -16.99 -36.26 -2.14
C ILE A 87 -15.81 -37.16 -2.50
N SER A 88 -16.00 -38.49 -2.48
CA SER A 88 -14.96 -39.49 -2.76
C SER A 88 -14.31 -39.30 -4.13
N GLU A 89 -15.07 -38.77 -5.10
CA GLU A 89 -14.66 -38.57 -6.49
C GLU A 89 -13.80 -37.31 -6.71
N TYR A 90 -13.79 -36.35 -5.77
CA TYR A 90 -12.90 -35.18 -5.89
C TYR A 90 -11.47 -35.51 -5.44
N SER A 91 -10.48 -35.17 -6.27
CA SER A 91 -9.06 -35.17 -5.91
C SER A 91 -8.72 -34.06 -4.91
N LEU A 92 -9.38 -32.90 -5.03
CA LEU A 92 -9.22 -31.73 -4.18
C LEU A 92 -10.52 -31.43 -3.42
N VAL A 93 -10.46 -31.38 -2.09
CA VAL A 93 -11.60 -31.12 -1.22
C VAL A 93 -11.49 -29.75 -0.59
N VAL A 94 -12.45 -28.87 -0.85
CA VAL A 94 -12.53 -27.53 -0.26
C VAL A 94 -13.08 -27.61 1.16
N LEU A 95 -12.36 -27.03 2.11
CA LEU A 95 -12.74 -26.91 3.52
C LEU A 95 -12.92 -25.44 3.84
N ARG A 96 -14.14 -25.04 4.23
CA ARG A 96 -14.45 -23.67 4.62
C ARG A 96 -14.20 -23.46 6.10
N ILE A 97 -13.20 -22.64 6.43
CA ILE A 97 -12.86 -22.29 7.81
C ILE A 97 -13.71 -21.12 8.31
N SER A 98 -13.85 -20.10 7.47
CA SER A 98 -14.58 -18.86 7.79
C SER A 98 -15.45 -18.45 6.61
N GLU A 99 -16.05 -17.26 6.63
CA GLU A 99 -16.72 -16.73 5.44
C GLU A 99 -15.77 -16.42 4.29
N THR A 100 -14.50 -16.15 4.60
CA THR A 100 -13.52 -15.70 3.60
C THR A 100 -12.33 -16.61 3.45
N ASP A 101 -12.13 -17.56 4.37
CA ASP A 101 -10.90 -18.33 4.46
C ASP A 101 -11.18 -19.84 4.33
N PHE A 102 -10.36 -20.50 3.53
CA PHE A 102 -10.52 -21.88 3.10
C PHE A 102 -9.17 -22.62 3.13
N PHE A 103 -9.23 -23.93 3.24
CA PHE A 103 -8.13 -24.83 2.88
C PHE A 103 -8.60 -25.80 1.81
N ILE A 104 -7.68 -26.31 1.00
CA ILE A 104 -7.98 -27.33 0.00
C ILE A 104 -7.13 -28.55 0.34
N TYR A 105 -7.78 -29.67 0.64
CA TYR A 105 -7.10 -30.93 0.89
C TYR A 105 -6.90 -31.70 -0.41
N ASN A 106 -5.66 -32.01 -0.76
CA ASN A 106 -5.32 -32.87 -1.89
C ASN A 106 -5.26 -34.32 -1.40
N LYS A 107 -6.20 -35.16 -1.87
CA LYS A 107 -6.25 -36.58 -1.47
C LYS A 107 -5.13 -37.42 -2.07
N VAL A 108 -4.56 -37.00 -3.20
CA VAL A 108 -3.54 -37.77 -3.91
C VAL A 108 -2.17 -37.56 -3.26
N SER A 109 -1.82 -36.30 -2.95
CA SER A 109 -0.58 -36.00 -2.24
C SER A 109 -0.72 -36.05 -0.72
N GLU A 110 -1.95 -36.11 -0.20
CA GLU A 110 -2.28 -36.01 1.23
C GLU A 110 -1.81 -34.71 1.89
N GLU A 111 -1.83 -33.61 1.14
CA GLU A 111 -1.36 -32.28 1.57
C GLU A 111 -2.49 -31.25 1.59
N PHE A 112 -2.34 -30.23 2.45
CA PHE A 112 -3.22 -29.06 2.44
C PHE A 112 -2.59 -27.94 1.60
N ILE A 113 -3.38 -27.42 0.66
CA ILE A 113 -3.13 -26.19 -0.07
C ILE A 113 -3.86 -25.08 0.65
N GLY A 114 -3.14 -24.04 1.05
CA GLY A 114 -3.74 -22.85 1.62
C GLY A 114 -2.88 -22.18 2.67
N PRO A 115 -3.46 -21.16 3.32
CA PRO A 115 -4.85 -20.74 3.25
C PRO A 115 -5.18 -20.19 1.87
N VAL A 116 -6.43 -20.35 1.50
CA VAL A 116 -7.01 -19.70 0.33
C VAL A 116 -8.01 -18.70 0.87
N THR A 117 -7.77 -17.42 0.61
CA THR A 117 -8.64 -16.35 1.08
C THR A 117 -9.34 -15.63 -0.07
N THR A 118 -10.56 -15.19 0.18
CA THR A 118 -11.29 -14.27 -0.71
C THR A 118 -10.94 -12.82 -0.43
N LYS A 119 -10.23 -12.54 0.67
CA LYS A 119 -9.72 -11.21 0.97
C LYS A 119 -8.46 -10.92 0.17
N TYR A 120 -8.25 -9.64 -0.10
CA TYR A 120 -6.98 -9.16 -0.61
C TYR A 120 -5.99 -8.94 0.54
N ASP A 121 -4.78 -9.42 0.39
CA ASP A 121 -3.65 -9.16 1.28
C ASP A 121 -2.48 -8.58 0.47
N VAL A 122 -1.89 -7.48 0.94
CA VAL A 122 -0.73 -6.86 0.30
C VAL A 122 0.54 -7.68 0.53
N ASP A 123 0.63 -8.38 1.66
CA ASP A 123 1.88 -8.93 2.18
C ASP A 123 2.25 -10.24 1.50
N ASP A 124 1.23 -11.05 1.19
CA ASP A 124 1.37 -12.37 0.59
C ASP A 124 1.04 -12.36 -0.92
N ARG A 125 1.07 -11.19 -1.55
CA ARG A 125 0.70 -11.05 -2.96
C ARG A 125 1.88 -11.32 -3.92
N PRO A 126 1.68 -12.10 -5.00
CA PRO A 126 2.61 -12.21 -6.11
C PRO A 126 2.90 -10.86 -6.78
N TYR A 127 4.08 -10.78 -7.41
CA TYR A 127 4.47 -9.64 -8.23
C TYR A 127 3.88 -9.79 -9.64
N TYR A 128 2.57 -9.57 -9.76
CA TYR A 128 1.81 -9.77 -11.00
C TYR A 128 2.34 -8.93 -12.15
N PHE A 129 2.49 -7.61 -11.94
CA PHE A 129 2.92 -6.70 -12.99
C PHE A 129 4.44 -6.50 -13.00
N LYS A 130 5.20 -7.59 -12.83
CA LYS A 130 6.67 -7.56 -12.94
C LYS A 130 7.11 -7.21 -14.36
N ASP A 131 6.39 -7.72 -15.35
CA ASP A 131 6.62 -7.49 -16.76
C ASP A 131 5.27 -7.22 -17.45
N LEU A 132 5.22 -6.11 -18.18
CA LEU A 132 4.08 -5.68 -18.99
C LEU A 132 4.49 -5.49 -20.46
N SER A 133 5.56 -6.15 -20.93
CA SER A 133 5.86 -6.24 -22.37
C SER A 133 5.09 -7.35 -23.08
N ASN A 134 4.59 -8.34 -22.33
CA ASN A 134 3.85 -9.50 -22.84
C ASN A 134 2.40 -9.52 -22.32
N GLU A 135 1.55 -10.39 -22.86
CA GLU A 135 0.19 -10.65 -22.37
C GLU A 135 0.20 -11.22 -20.96
N LEU A 136 -0.83 -10.94 -20.15
CA LEU A 136 -0.86 -11.34 -18.74
C LEU A 136 -1.22 -12.82 -18.63
N PHE A 137 -0.25 -13.66 -18.28
CA PHE A 137 -0.43 -15.11 -18.16
C PHE A 137 -0.06 -15.60 -16.76
N TYR A 138 -1.01 -16.27 -16.12
CA TYR A 138 -0.83 -16.82 -14.79
C TYR A 138 -1.35 -18.24 -14.71
N GLU A 139 -0.60 -19.09 -14.00
CA GLU A 139 -0.92 -20.50 -13.85
C GLU A 139 -1.52 -20.74 -12.46
N ASN A 140 -2.56 -21.57 -12.42
CA ASN A 140 -3.03 -22.20 -11.18
C ASN A 140 -3.39 -21.20 -10.05
N ILE A 141 -3.91 -20.01 -10.40
CA ILE A 141 -4.40 -19.05 -9.40
C ILE A 141 -5.62 -19.65 -8.68
N ILE A 142 -5.56 -19.70 -7.36
CA ILE A 142 -6.65 -20.24 -6.52
C ILE A 142 -7.20 -19.24 -5.52
N ARG A 143 -6.48 -18.13 -5.24
CA ARG A 143 -6.90 -17.11 -4.29
C ARG A 143 -7.79 -16.08 -4.97
N VAL A 144 -9.04 -15.97 -4.53
CA VAL A 144 -10.02 -15.06 -5.14
C VAL A 144 -9.62 -13.60 -4.94
N GLY A 145 -8.97 -13.26 -3.81
CA GLY A 145 -8.45 -11.92 -3.59
C GLY A 145 -7.49 -11.44 -4.68
N ASP A 146 -6.71 -12.35 -5.27
CA ASP A 146 -5.82 -12.06 -6.39
C ASP A 146 -6.60 -11.81 -7.68
N LEU A 147 -7.64 -12.61 -7.95
CA LEU A 147 -8.51 -12.40 -9.11
C LEU A 147 -9.25 -11.07 -9.03
N THR A 148 -9.77 -10.72 -7.85
CA THR A 148 -10.38 -9.39 -7.62
C THR A 148 -9.37 -8.27 -7.82
N TYR A 149 -8.13 -8.44 -7.32
CA TYR A 149 -7.06 -7.47 -7.54
C TYR A 149 -6.74 -7.27 -9.01
N LEU A 150 -6.56 -8.35 -9.77
CA LEU A 150 -6.28 -8.31 -11.21
C LEU A 150 -7.46 -7.67 -11.97
N MET A 151 -8.70 -8.01 -11.63
CA MET A 151 -9.91 -7.43 -12.25
C MET A 151 -9.95 -5.91 -12.08
N ASP A 152 -9.55 -5.44 -10.90
CA ASP A 152 -9.58 -4.03 -10.50
C ASP A 152 -8.39 -3.22 -11.06
N HIS A 153 -7.26 -3.85 -11.39
CA HIS A 153 -6.05 -3.15 -11.83
C HIS A 153 -5.73 -3.33 -13.32
N VAL A 154 -6.23 -4.38 -13.97
CA VAL A 154 -6.06 -4.59 -15.41
C VAL A 154 -7.23 -3.92 -16.13
N ARG A 155 -6.92 -3.03 -17.09
CA ARG A 155 -7.95 -2.37 -17.89
C ARG A 155 -8.51 -3.31 -18.93
N HIS A 156 -9.78 -3.12 -19.28
CA HIS A 156 -10.39 -3.90 -20.35
C HIS A 156 -9.68 -3.63 -21.70
N SER A 157 -9.51 -4.66 -22.52
CA SER A 157 -8.77 -4.58 -23.79
C SER A 157 -9.31 -3.50 -24.73
N SER A 158 -10.64 -3.31 -24.80
CA SER A 158 -11.24 -2.24 -25.59
C SER A 158 -10.96 -0.83 -25.05
N LEU A 159 -10.77 -0.65 -23.75
CA LEU A 159 -10.44 0.66 -23.16
C LEU A 159 -8.95 0.97 -23.32
N TYR A 160 -8.11 -0.06 -23.35
CA TYR A 160 -6.67 0.08 -23.56
C TYR A 160 -6.32 0.27 -25.04
N GLY A 161 -7.04 -0.39 -25.96
CA GLY A 161 -6.76 -0.36 -27.41
C GLY A 161 -5.75 -1.42 -27.86
N ALA A 162 -5.57 -2.49 -27.09
CA ALA A 162 -4.76 -3.66 -27.42
C ALA A 162 -5.19 -4.85 -26.54
N ASP A 163 -4.70 -6.06 -26.82
CA ASP A 163 -4.93 -7.21 -25.93
C ASP A 163 -4.38 -6.90 -24.53
N ASN A 164 -5.29 -6.92 -23.56
CA ASN A 164 -4.97 -6.74 -22.14
C ASN A 164 -5.70 -7.76 -21.27
N HIS A 165 -6.07 -8.91 -21.84
CA HIS A 165 -6.73 -9.97 -21.10
C HIS A 165 -5.77 -10.60 -20.08
N VAL A 166 -6.37 -11.16 -19.03
CA VAL A 166 -5.70 -11.99 -18.03
C VAL A 166 -5.98 -13.45 -18.35
N TYR A 167 -4.98 -14.12 -18.89
CA TYR A 167 -5.00 -15.55 -19.18
C TYR A 167 -4.74 -16.34 -17.90
N LEU A 168 -5.73 -17.12 -17.49
CA LEU A 168 -5.66 -18.01 -16.33
C LEU A 168 -5.57 -19.44 -16.84
N TYR A 169 -4.38 -20.02 -16.76
CA TYR A 169 -4.12 -21.38 -17.20
C TYR A 169 -4.19 -22.38 -16.04
N TYR A 170 -4.89 -23.48 -16.26
CA TYR A 170 -4.99 -24.61 -15.34
C TYR A 170 -4.57 -25.89 -16.06
N ASP A 171 -3.60 -26.61 -15.51
CA ASP A 171 -3.10 -27.86 -16.10
C ASP A 171 -4.16 -28.98 -16.04
N THR A 172 -4.84 -29.09 -14.91
CA THR A 172 -5.88 -30.08 -14.64
C THR A 172 -7.17 -29.40 -14.18
N PRO A 173 -8.34 -30.04 -14.36
CA PRO A 173 -9.61 -29.47 -13.93
C PRO A 173 -9.71 -29.32 -12.41
N ASP A 174 -8.97 -30.09 -11.63
CA ASP A 174 -9.16 -30.20 -10.18
C ASP A 174 -9.08 -28.84 -9.47
N LEU A 175 -8.05 -28.05 -9.79
CA LEU A 175 -7.82 -26.76 -9.12
C LEU A 175 -8.83 -25.71 -9.57
N LEU A 176 -9.19 -25.70 -10.86
CA LEU A 176 -10.26 -24.85 -11.37
C LEU A 176 -11.59 -25.21 -10.69
N CYS A 177 -11.92 -26.50 -10.60
CA CYS A 177 -13.11 -26.98 -9.89
C CYS A 177 -13.13 -26.57 -8.42
N ALA A 178 -11.98 -26.59 -7.75
CA ALA A 178 -11.87 -26.09 -6.38
C ALA A 178 -12.13 -24.58 -6.30
N LEU A 179 -11.54 -23.79 -7.21
CA LEU A 179 -11.78 -22.34 -7.31
C LEU A 179 -13.27 -22.01 -7.46
N LEU A 180 -13.97 -22.70 -8.37
CA LEU A 180 -15.39 -22.43 -8.65
C LEU A 180 -16.30 -22.68 -7.44
N GLN A 181 -15.86 -23.46 -6.44
CA GLN A 181 -16.64 -23.72 -5.23
C GLN A 181 -16.52 -22.59 -4.19
N LEU A 182 -15.43 -21.82 -4.19
CA LEU A 182 -15.06 -20.94 -3.06
C LEU A 182 -16.09 -19.83 -2.79
N CYS A 183 -16.49 -19.10 -3.83
CA CYS A 183 -17.47 -18.02 -3.73
C CYS A 183 -18.12 -17.74 -5.10
N ASP A 184 -19.00 -16.74 -5.17
CA ASP A 184 -19.50 -16.23 -6.44
C ASP A 184 -18.38 -15.50 -7.20
N LEU A 185 -18.09 -15.95 -8.42
CA LEU A 185 -17.08 -15.39 -9.33
C LEU A 185 -17.73 -14.73 -10.55
N SER A 186 -19.06 -14.56 -10.56
CA SER A 186 -19.82 -14.06 -11.70
C SER A 186 -19.27 -12.73 -12.24
N GLU A 187 -18.91 -11.78 -11.37
CA GLU A 187 -18.34 -10.49 -11.77
C GLU A 187 -17.00 -10.65 -12.52
N ILE A 188 -16.12 -11.51 -12.00
CA ILE A 188 -14.81 -11.80 -12.59
C ILE A 188 -14.99 -12.46 -13.96
N ILE A 189 -15.80 -13.51 -14.03
CA ILE A 189 -15.98 -14.31 -15.24
C ILE A 189 -16.69 -13.53 -16.34
N ARG A 190 -17.72 -12.75 -16.00
CA ARG A 190 -18.52 -11.97 -16.96
C ARG A 190 -17.88 -10.62 -17.33
N SER A 191 -16.75 -10.26 -16.72
CA SER A 191 -16.04 -9.03 -17.07
C SER A 191 -15.42 -9.06 -18.47
N ASP A 192 -15.36 -10.24 -19.09
CA ASP A 192 -14.60 -10.55 -20.31
C ASP A 192 -13.11 -10.16 -20.26
N LYS A 193 -12.58 -9.74 -19.09
CA LYS A 193 -11.15 -9.49 -18.89
C LYS A 193 -10.34 -10.77 -18.69
N PHE A 194 -10.98 -11.83 -18.19
CA PHE A 194 -10.32 -13.09 -17.86
C PHE A 194 -10.62 -14.15 -18.90
N ILE A 195 -9.57 -14.89 -19.27
CA ILE A 195 -9.64 -16.00 -20.22
C ILE A 195 -9.16 -17.25 -19.50
N PHE A 196 -10.07 -18.20 -19.31
CA PHE A 196 -9.75 -19.46 -18.68
C PHE A 196 -9.27 -20.45 -19.75
N LEU A 197 -8.04 -20.95 -19.59
CA LEU A 197 -7.44 -21.97 -20.44
C LEU A 197 -7.26 -23.25 -19.62
N LEU A 198 -8.00 -24.32 -19.96
CA LEU A 198 -7.90 -25.59 -19.26
C LEU A 198 -7.23 -26.66 -20.13
N GLY A 199 -6.12 -27.22 -19.65
CA GLY A 199 -5.41 -28.33 -20.26
C GLY A 199 -4.38 -27.90 -21.32
N THR A 200 -3.37 -28.74 -21.52
CA THR A 200 -2.17 -28.44 -22.33
C THR A 200 -2.47 -28.11 -23.80
N GLU A 201 -3.56 -28.62 -24.37
CA GLU A 201 -3.98 -28.27 -25.73
C GLU A 201 -4.44 -26.82 -25.83
N ASN A 202 -5.17 -26.32 -24.83
CA ASN A 202 -5.63 -24.93 -24.80
C ASN A 202 -4.52 -23.96 -24.41
N LYS A 203 -3.48 -24.41 -23.68
CA LYS A 203 -2.29 -23.58 -23.40
C LYS A 203 -1.63 -23.04 -24.67
N LYS A 204 -1.63 -23.84 -25.75
CA LYS A 204 -1.02 -23.48 -27.04
C LYS A 204 -1.75 -22.34 -27.75
N LEU A 205 -2.97 -22.02 -27.33
CA LEU A 205 -3.76 -20.90 -27.87
C LEU A 205 -3.31 -19.55 -27.30
N TYR A 206 -2.47 -19.54 -26.27
CA TYR A 206 -1.92 -18.31 -25.71
C TYR A 206 -0.65 -17.85 -26.47
N PRO A 207 -0.52 -16.55 -26.78
CA PRO A 207 -1.58 -15.54 -26.75
C PRO A 207 -2.58 -15.75 -27.91
N ILE A 208 -3.85 -15.41 -27.67
CA ILE A 208 -4.91 -15.60 -28.68
C ILE A 208 -4.78 -14.50 -29.74
N ASN A 209 -4.82 -14.88 -31.02
CA ASN A 209 -5.03 -13.90 -32.08
C ASN A 209 -6.53 -13.57 -32.19
N PHE A 210 -6.97 -12.50 -31.54
CA PHE A 210 -8.39 -12.11 -31.52
C PHE A 210 -8.96 -11.72 -32.88
N LEU A 211 -8.13 -11.19 -33.77
CA LEU A 211 -8.56 -10.86 -35.12
C LEU A 211 -8.86 -12.13 -35.92
N ASP A 212 -7.95 -13.10 -35.88
CA ASP A 212 -8.13 -14.35 -36.62
C ASP A 212 -9.24 -15.22 -36.01
N GLU A 213 -9.31 -15.32 -34.68
CA GLU A 213 -10.24 -16.24 -34.00
C GLU A 213 -11.64 -15.67 -33.78
N TYR A 214 -11.76 -14.35 -33.61
CA TYR A 214 -13.02 -13.69 -33.24
C TYR A 214 -13.39 -12.51 -34.15
N GLY A 215 -12.52 -12.11 -35.09
CA GLY A 215 -12.73 -10.91 -35.89
C GLY A 215 -12.65 -9.61 -35.09
N VAL A 216 -12.00 -9.64 -33.91
CA VAL A 216 -11.88 -8.48 -33.01
C VAL A 216 -10.48 -7.89 -33.14
N ASP A 217 -10.40 -6.68 -33.67
CA ASP A 217 -9.16 -5.90 -33.71
C ASP A 217 -9.16 -4.83 -32.61
N TYR A 218 -8.48 -5.10 -31.51
CA TYR A 218 -8.33 -4.11 -30.44
C TYR A 218 -7.49 -2.90 -30.85
N SER A 219 -6.60 -3.04 -31.84
CA SER A 219 -5.72 -1.94 -32.30
C SER A 219 -6.47 -0.83 -33.03
N GLU A 220 -7.64 -1.13 -33.60
CA GLU A 220 -8.54 -0.13 -34.17
C GLU A 220 -9.34 0.62 -33.09
N THR A 221 -9.34 0.12 -31.85
CA THR A 221 -10.08 0.76 -30.75
C THR A 221 -9.28 1.92 -30.17
N LYS A 222 -9.92 3.09 -30.07
CA LYS A 222 -9.29 4.26 -29.47
C LYS A 222 -9.14 4.06 -27.96
N THR A 223 -7.91 4.15 -27.47
CA THR A 223 -7.62 4.16 -26.02
C THR A 223 -8.45 5.23 -25.31
N GLU A 224 -9.19 4.79 -24.29
CA GLU A 224 -9.96 5.65 -23.40
C GLU A 224 -9.15 6.01 -22.15
N LEU A 225 -9.48 7.14 -21.54
CA LEU A 225 -8.85 7.58 -20.30
C LEU A 225 -9.39 6.78 -19.11
N VAL A 226 -8.57 6.56 -18.07
CA VAL A 226 -8.96 5.79 -16.86
C VAL A 226 -10.18 6.40 -16.14
N GLY A 227 -11.29 5.67 -16.09
CA GLY A 227 -12.50 6.13 -15.41
C GLY A 227 -12.37 6.24 -13.88
N ILE A 228 -13.22 7.07 -13.25
CA ILE A 228 -13.30 7.17 -11.78
C ILE A 228 -13.57 5.80 -11.14
N ASP A 229 -14.47 5.01 -11.75
CA ASP A 229 -14.90 3.72 -11.20
C ASP A 229 -13.80 2.64 -11.34
N GLU A 230 -12.88 2.81 -12.30
CA GLU A 230 -11.67 1.99 -12.44
C GLU A 230 -10.63 2.30 -11.34
N PHE A 231 -10.66 3.52 -10.77
CA PHE A 231 -9.65 3.98 -9.82
C PHE A 231 -9.94 3.52 -8.38
N LYS A 232 -9.40 2.34 -8.04
CA LYS A 232 -9.64 1.66 -6.76
C LYS A 232 -8.43 1.61 -5.82
N SER A 233 -7.26 2.11 -6.27
CA SER A 233 -6.01 2.06 -5.50
C SER A 233 -5.36 3.43 -5.24
N ILE A 234 -4.70 3.60 -4.09
CA ILE A 234 -3.92 4.79 -3.75
C ILE A 234 -2.72 4.44 -2.87
N THR A 235 -1.59 5.11 -3.06
CA THR A 235 -0.46 5.04 -2.13
C THR A 235 -0.28 6.38 -1.44
N LEU A 236 -0.35 6.40 -0.12
CA LEU A 236 -0.04 7.58 0.67
C LEU A 236 1.46 7.61 0.96
N TRP A 237 2.12 8.65 0.47
CA TRP A 237 3.41 9.01 0.98
C TRP A 237 3.23 9.78 2.28
N CYS A 238 3.86 9.28 3.33
CA CYS A 238 3.78 9.83 4.67
C CYS A 238 5.07 10.61 4.95
N PRO A 239 5.15 11.92 4.61
CA PRO A 239 6.38 12.72 4.69
C PRO A 239 6.71 13.18 6.13
N HIS A 240 6.10 12.59 7.15
CA HIS A 240 6.20 13.07 8.54
C HIS A 240 7.61 12.95 9.13
N ASN A 241 8.57 12.45 8.34
CA ASN A 241 9.99 12.50 8.61
C ASN A 241 10.69 13.50 7.65
N PRO A 242 10.83 14.78 8.02
CA PRO A 242 11.62 15.72 7.23
C PRO A 242 13.06 15.21 7.07
N HIS A 243 13.71 15.60 5.97
CA HIS A 243 15.08 15.23 5.63
C HIS A 243 15.36 13.71 5.52
N CYS A 244 14.33 12.91 5.16
CA CYS A 244 14.44 11.47 4.85
C CYS A 244 14.50 11.14 3.36
N GLY A 245 14.65 12.15 2.50
CA GLY A 245 14.84 11.93 1.07
C GLY A 245 13.54 11.81 0.26
N THR A 246 12.43 12.43 0.71
CA THR A 246 11.19 12.54 -0.08
C THR A 246 11.45 12.96 -1.53
N SER A 247 12.20 14.06 -1.76
CA SER A 247 12.53 14.50 -3.13
C SER A 247 13.38 13.48 -3.89
N PHE A 248 14.25 12.73 -3.20
CA PHE A 248 15.06 11.67 -3.83
C PHE A 248 14.17 10.54 -4.35
N PHE A 249 13.30 9.98 -3.50
CA PHE A 249 12.37 8.93 -3.91
C PHE A 249 11.36 9.42 -4.94
N TYR A 250 10.84 10.64 -4.80
CA TYR A 250 9.95 11.28 -5.76
C TYR A 250 10.57 11.28 -7.16
N ASN A 251 11.76 11.86 -7.31
CA ASN A 251 12.39 12.02 -8.62
C ASN A 251 12.56 10.67 -9.33
N ILE A 252 12.96 9.64 -8.59
CA ILE A 252 13.20 8.28 -9.11
C ILE A 252 11.89 7.57 -9.46
N CYS A 253 10.93 7.51 -8.52
CA CYS A 253 9.64 6.88 -8.76
C CYS A 253 8.88 7.57 -9.91
N ASN A 254 9.03 8.88 -10.05
CA ASN A 254 8.39 9.63 -11.12
C ASN A 254 8.97 9.34 -12.51
N GLN A 255 10.09 8.64 -12.67
CA GLN A 255 10.51 8.22 -14.01
C GLN A 255 9.74 7.00 -14.51
N ASN A 256 9.08 6.26 -13.63
CA ASN A 256 8.31 5.09 -14.01
C ASN A 256 6.99 5.52 -14.66
N GLU A 257 6.66 4.94 -15.82
CA GLU A 257 5.45 5.25 -16.58
C GLU A 257 4.16 4.75 -15.90
N TYR A 258 4.25 3.80 -14.98
CA TYR A 258 3.11 3.26 -14.21
C TYR A 258 2.93 3.93 -12.85
N ILE A 259 3.80 4.88 -12.49
CA ILE A 259 3.75 5.62 -11.23
C ILE A 259 3.50 7.10 -11.50
N SER A 260 2.44 7.64 -10.90
CA SER A 260 2.16 9.07 -10.87
C SER A 260 2.38 9.59 -9.45
N TYR A 261 3.42 10.41 -9.25
CA TYR A 261 3.72 10.95 -7.93
C TYR A 261 3.26 12.40 -7.81
N LEU A 262 2.42 12.69 -6.80
CA LEU A 262 1.81 13.99 -6.56
C LEU A 262 2.45 14.66 -5.33
N LEU A 263 3.48 15.49 -5.57
CA LEU A 263 4.28 16.15 -4.51
C LEU A 263 3.52 17.22 -3.72
N LYS A 264 2.34 17.63 -4.19
CA LYS A 264 1.37 18.50 -3.52
C LYS A 264 0.10 18.41 -4.37
N PRO A 265 -0.78 17.42 -4.14
CA PRO A 265 -2.05 17.37 -4.87
C PRO A 265 -2.75 18.74 -4.78
N VAL A 266 -3.62 19.05 -5.73
CA VAL A 266 -4.52 20.22 -5.69
C VAL A 266 -5.18 20.36 -4.31
N VAL A 267 -5.42 19.23 -3.66
CA VAL A 267 -5.97 19.07 -2.32
C VAL A 267 -5.07 19.65 -1.20
N ASN A 268 -3.75 19.72 -1.36
CA ASN A 268 -2.83 20.42 -0.42
C ASN A 268 -2.90 21.95 -0.52
N SER A 269 -3.59 22.48 -1.53
CA SER A 269 -3.97 23.90 -1.61
C SER A 269 -5.17 24.23 -0.70
N MET A 270 -5.73 23.23 -0.01
CA MET A 270 -6.73 23.43 1.04
C MET A 270 -6.08 24.19 2.21
N PRO A 271 -6.71 25.26 2.72
CA PRO A 271 -6.14 26.03 3.81
C PRO A 271 -5.84 25.13 5.01
N LYS A 272 -4.68 25.39 5.64
CA LYS A 272 -4.30 24.80 6.92
C LYS A 272 -5.21 25.39 7.99
N VAL A 273 -6.08 24.58 8.59
CA VAL A 273 -6.63 24.91 9.90
C VAL A 273 -5.49 24.80 10.90
N GLY A 274 -5.04 25.96 11.41
CA GLY A 274 -4.03 26.05 12.45
C GLY A 274 -2.64 26.44 11.92
N HIS A 275 -2.25 27.68 12.25
CA HIS A 275 -0.94 28.28 12.04
C HIS A 275 -0.60 28.80 10.64
N ALA A 276 -1.23 29.92 10.28
CA ALA A 276 -0.60 30.93 9.43
C ALA A 276 -0.24 32.16 10.27
N SER A 277 1.05 32.50 10.26
CA SER A 277 1.63 33.70 10.84
C SER A 277 1.18 34.98 10.14
N LYS A 278 1.11 36.06 10.92
CA LYS A 278 0.60 37.41 10.64
C LYS A 278 1.15 38.23 9.46
N LEU A 279 1.77 37.66 8.42
CA LEU A 279 2.04 38.45 7.21
C LEU A 279 1.16 37.98 6.05
N GLU A 280 0.28 38.90 5.61
CA GLU A 280 -0.57 38.87 4.41
C GLU A 280 -1.82 37.98 4.43
N ILE A 281 -2.49 37.92 5.57
CA ILE A 281 -3.81 37.26 5.69
C ILE A 281 -4.98 38.18 5.31
N SER A 282 -4.83 39.52 5.34
CA SER A 282 -5.97 40.44 5.16
C SER A 282 -6.62 40.42 3.76
N THR A 283 -5.95 39.88 2.74
CA THR A 283 -6.50 39.67 1.38
C THR A 283 -6.94 38.23 1.10
N LEU A 284 -6.43 37.25 1.84
CA LEU A 284 -6.78 35.82 1.69
C LEU A 284 -7.90 35.35 2.64
N GLU A 285 -8.16 36.09 3.72
CA GLU A 285 -9.22 35.79 4.70
C GLU A 285 -10.64 35.76 4.12
N LYS A 286 -10.84 36.30 2.90
CA LYS A 286 -12.16 36.33 2.24
C LYS A 286 -12.46 35.14 1.33
N HIS A 287 -11.51 34.23 1.08
CA HIS A 287 -11.69 33.13 0.12
C HIS A 287 -11.44 31.74 0.71
N LYS A 288 -12.02 31.50 1.89
CA LYS A 288 -12.09 30.17 2.51
C LYS A 288 -13.00 29.25 1.69
N TRP A 289 -12.54 28.01 1.47
CA TRP A 289 -13.25 26.94 0.75
C TRP A 289 -14.48 26.46 1.56
N PRO A 290 -15.73 26.67 1.11
CA PRO A 290 -16.90 26.30 1.91
C PRO A 290 -17.16 24.78 2.00
N LEU A 291 -16.61 23.97 1.09
CA LEU A 291 -17.02 22.57 0.93
C LEU A 291 -16.31 21.58 1.88
N ILE A 292 -15.22 21.98 2.55
CA ILE A 292 -14.33 21.04 3.25
C ILE A 292 -14.02 21.46 4.69
N GLU A 293 -13.99 22.76 5.01
CA GLU A 293 -13.69 23.20 6.39
C GLU A 293 -14.91 23.22 7.34
N ASN A 294 -16.16 23.15 6.86
CA ASN A 294 -17.33 23.34 7.74
C ASN A 294 -18.34 22.20 7.84
N SER A 295 -18.12 21.08 7.14
CA SER A 295 -18.81 19.79 7.27
C SER A 295 -18.73 19.13 5.92
N ILE A 296 -17.79 18.21 5.73
CA ILE A 296 -17.99 17.22 4.69
C ILE A 296 -19.10 16.33 5.18
N GLU A 297 -20.31 16.59 4.72
CA GLU A 297 -21.33 15.57 4.69
C GLU A 297 -20.85 14.53 3.69
N THR A 298 -20.10 13.51 4.16
CA THR A 298 -19.59 12.42 3.30
C THR A 298 -20.70 11.72 2.51
N ASN A 299 -21.94 11.87 2.98
CA ASN A 299 -23.14 11.30 2.41
C ASN A 299 -23.89 12.26 1.47
N LYS A 300 -23.38 13.49 1.25
CA LYS A 300 -23.98 14.47 0.35
C LYS A 300 -23.39 14.32 -1.06
N THR A 301 -24.25 14.54 -2.05
CA THR A 301 -23.84 14.72 -3.45
C THR A 301 -23.91 16.19 -3.83
N TYR A 302 -22.99 16.64 -4.67
CA TYR A 302 -22.86 18.02 -5.13
C TYR A 302 -23.19 18.12 -6.61
N THR A 303 -23.95 19.13 -6.98
CA THR A 303 -24.23 19.44 -8.39
C THR A 303 -22.95 19.89 -9.10
N LEU A 304 -22.94 19.73 -10.42
CA LEU A 304 -21.78 20.11 -11.23
C LEU A 304 -21.44 21.60 -11.10
N SER A 305 -22.45 22.45 -10.96
CA SER A 305 -22.30 23.89 -10.75
C SER A 305 -21.67 24.21 -9.39
N GLU A 306 -22.02 23.48 -8.33
CA GLU A 306 -21.41 23.64 -7.00
C GLU A 306 -19.94 23.22 -7.03
N VAL A 307 -19.61 22.08 -7.64
CA VAL A 307 -18.23 21.61 -7.76
C VAL A 307 -17.38 22.61 -8.56
N ARG A 308 -17.87 23.04 -9.72
CA ARG A 308 -17.21 24.08 -10.53
C ARG A 308 -17.01 25.37 -9.75
N TYR A 309 -18.06 25.87 -9.10
CA TYR A 309 -17.99 27.11 -8.33
C TYR A 309 -16.90 27.03 -7.24
N CYS A 310 -16.81 25.92 -6.52
CA CYS A 310 -15.80 25.73 -5.49
C CYS A 310 -14.39 25.65 -6.07
N LEU A 311 -14.19 24.98 -7.20
CA LEU A 311 -12.87 24.88 -7.84
C LEU A 311 -12.42 26.22 -8.43
N TYR A 312 -13.32 26.95 -9.10
CA TYR A 312 -13.04 28.29 -9.62
C TYR A 312 -12.64 29.28 -8.51
N LYS A 313 -13.33 29.23 -7.36
CA LYS A 313 -13.06 30.11 -6.21
C LYS A 313 -11.72 29.82 -5.52
N THR A 314 -11.11 28.68 -5.82
CA THR A 314 -9.88 28.17 -5.17
C THR A 314 -8.63 28.48 -5.95
N ASN A 315 -8.81 29.42 -6.87
CA ASN A 315 -7.83 30.12 -7.66
C ASN A 315 -7.21 29.32 -8.80
N TYR A 316 -7.60 29.75 -9.99
CA TYR A 316 -6.86 29.71 -11.27
C TYR A 316 -5.35 30.05 -11.11
N TYR A 317 -4.97 30.79 -10.06
CA TYR A 317 -3.59 31.17 -9.72
C TYR A 317 -2.75 30.08 -9.05
N ILE A 318 -3.33 29.14 -8.30
CA ILE A 318 -2.57 28.14 -7.52
C ILE A 318 -2.34 26.84 -8.31
N MET A 319 -3.36 26.40 -9.05
CA MET A 319 -3.27 25.20 -9.89
C MET A 319 -2.49 25.46 -11.20
N GLY A 320 -2.41 26.71 -11.65
CA GLY A 320 -1.91 27.03 -12.98
C GLY A 320 -2.90 26.62 -14.08
N LYS A 321 -2.89 27.38 -15.19
CA LYS A 321 -3.87 27.28 -16.28
C LYS A 321 -4.00 25.87 -16.89
N TYR A 322 -2.92 25.12 -16.93
CA TYR A 322 -2.88 23.77 -17.51
C TYR A 322 -3.58 22.73 -16.64
N LYS A 323 -3.37 22.78 -15.31
CA LYS A 323 -4.01 21.85 -14.38
C LYS A 323 -5.52 22.06 -14.32
N TYR A 324 -5.95 23.31 -14.36
CA TYR A 324 -7.37 23.64 -14.44
C TYR A 324 -8.02 23.06 -15.71
N LYS A 325 -7.33 23.11 -16.87
CA LYS A 325 -7.84 22.55 -18.12
C LYS A 325 -7.94 21.02 -18.11
N ALA A 326 -6.96 20.32 -17.56
CA ALA A 326 -7.05 18.87 -17.41
C ALA A 326 -8.11 18.45 -16.40
N PHE A 327 -8.27 19.20 -15.31
CA PHE A 327 -9.39 19.00 -14.40
C PHE A 327 -10.72 19.21 -15.11
N GLU A 328 -10.93 20.31 -15.85
CA GLU A 328 -12.16 20.54 -16.61
C GLU A 328 -12.41 19.45 -17.67
N THR A 329 -11.34 18.92 -18.29
CA THR A 329 -11.44 17.79 -19.23
C THR A 329 -11.91 16.54 -18.50
N MET A 330 -11.33 16.25 -17.34
CA MET A 330 -11.75 15.12 -16.50
C MET A 330 -13.19 15.27 -16.03
N PHE A 331 -13.48 16.44 -15.47
CA PHE A 331 -14.79 16.81 -15.01
C PHE A 331 -15.80 16.64 -16.15
N PHE A 332 -15.49 17.14 -17.35
CA PHE A 332 -16.33 16.95 -18.53
C PHE A 332 -16.63 15.46 -18.80
N VAL A 333 -15.61 14.60 -18.85
CA VAL A 333 -15.76 13.15 -19.04
C VAL A 333 -16.68 12.54 -17.97
N ILE A 334 -16.50 12.91 -16.72
CA ILE A 334 -17.31 12.41 -15.60
C ILE A 334 -18.76 12.95 -15.67
N THR A 335 -18.93 14.22 -16.05
CA THR A 335 -20.23 14.91 -16.12
C THR A 335 -21.12 14.46 -17.27
N GLN A 336 -20.56 13.80 -18.30
CA GLN A 336 -21.36 13.27 -19.40
C GLN A 336 -22.37 12.21 -18.94
N TYR A 337 -22.11 11.56 -17.79
CA TYR A 337 -22.90 10.44 -17.30
C TYR A 337 -23.59 10.71 -15.95
N LYS A 338 -23.22 11.79 -15.24
CA LYS A 338 -23.71 12.08 -13.88
C LYS A 338 -24.06 13.56 -13.68
N LEU A 339 -25.22 13.82 -13.07
CA LEU A 339 -25.72 15.17 -12.73
C LEU A 339 -25.21 15.70 -11.38
N THR A 340 -24.80 14.79 -10.50
CA THR A 340 -24.23 15.10 -9.18
C THR A 340 -23.06 14.16 -8.90
N LEU A 341 -22.17 14.58 -7.99
CA LEU A 341 -20.98 13.83 -7.59
C LEU A 341 -20.87 13.77 -6.07
N SER A 342 -20.53 12.62 -5.55
CA SER A 342 -20.10 12.41 -4.16
C SER A 342 -18.72 13.02 -3.91
N ILE A 343 -18.34 13.16 -2.63
CA ILE A 343 -17.00 13.62 -2.25
C ILE A 343 -15.90 12.65 -2.70
N GLU A 344 -16.19 11.34 -2.73
CA GLU A 344 -15.28 10.31 -3.24
C GLU A 344 -14.96 10.55 -4.71
N GLU A 345 -16.00 10.72 -5.54
CA GLU A 345 -15.85 10.92 -6.98
C GLU A 345 -15.10 12.22 -7.28
N ILE A 346 -15.40 13.30 -6.55
CA ILE A 346 -14.67 14.57 -6.68
C ILE A 346 -13.19 14.38 -6.32
N PHE A 347 -12.89 13.63 -5.26
CA PHE A 347 -11.50 13.37 -4.86
C PHE A 347 -10.75 12.54 -5.89
N LYS A 348 -11.35 11.44 -6.38
CA LYS A 348 -10.81 10.61 -7.45
C LYS A 348 -10.58 11.41 -8.74
N ALA A 349 -11.54 12.28 -9.12
CA ALA A 349 -11.42 13.16 -10.29
C ALA A 349 -10.20 14.09 -10.19
N CYS A 350 -9.96 14.68 -9.01
CA CYS A 350 -8.81 15.54 -8.76
C CYS A 350 -7.46 14.82 -8.88
N LEU A 351 -7.41 13.54 -8.49
CA LEU A 351 -6.17 12.74 -8.57
C LEU A 351 -5.90 12.29 -10.01
N LEU A 352 -6.93 11.78 -10.70
CA LEU A 352 -6.81 11.32 -12.08
C LEU A 352 -6.51 12.45 -13.08
N SER A 353 -6.95 13.68 -12.80
CA SER A 353 -6.59 14.82 -13.66
C SER A 353 -5.08 15.08 -13.72
N GLU A 354 -4.35 14.76 -12.66
CA GLU A 354 -2.88 14.84 -12.65
C GLU A 354 -2.24 13.71 -13.46
N VAL A 355 -2.81 12.49 -13.39
CA VAL A 355 -2.39 11.35 -14.23
C VAL A 355 -2.51 11.70 -15.72
N TYR A 356 -3.59 12.39 -16.10
CA TYR A 356 -3.81 12.74 -17.52
C TYR A 356 -2.90 13.83 -18.05
N LEU A 357 -2.37 14.68 -17.16
CA LEU A 357 -1.35 15.66 -17.53
C LEU A 357 0.02 15.00 -17.69
N ASP A 358 0.20 13.82 -17.10
CA ASP A 358 1.45 13.10 -17.12
C ASP A 358 1.59 12.33 -18.43
N ALA A 359 2.23 12.95 -19.42
CA ALA A 359 2.37 12.39 -20.77
C ALA A 359 3.13 11.05 -20.82
N LYS A 360 3.89 10.71 -19.77
CA LYS A 360 4.56 9.40 -19.65
C LYS A 360 3.63 8.31 -19.11
N SER A 361 2.45 8.65 -18.59
CA SER A 361 1.60 7.69 -17.90
C SER A 361 1.13 6.58 -18.85
N ASN A 362 1.56 5.36 -18.58
CA ASN A 362 1.06 4.18 -19.26
C ASN A 362 -0.20 3.69 -18.55
N GLN A 363 -1.30 3.62 -19.29
CA GLN A 363 -2.62 3.26 -18.76
C GLN A 363 -3.01 1.84 -19.17
N ARG A 364 -2.06 0.91 -19.34
CA ARG A 364 -2.35 -0.53 -19.50
C ARG A 364 -2.98 -1.11 -18.24
N THR A 365 -2.42 -0.75 -17.09
CA THR A 365 -2.98 -1.00 -15.77
C THR A 365 -3.43 0.32 -15.16
N ILE A 366 -4.22 0.26 -14.09
CA ILE A 366 -4.57 1.45 -13.31
C ILE A 366 -3.28 2.02 -12.69
N PRO A 367 -2.92 3.29 -12.99
CA PRO A 367 -1.67 3.87 -12.52
C PRO A 367 -1.61 3.93 -10.99
N ASN A 368 -0.44 3.61 -10.43
CA ASN A 368 -0.21 3.75 -9.00
C ASN A 368 0.03 5.23 -8.67
N ILE A 369 -0.97 5.87 -8.05
CA ILE A 369 -0.82 7.26 -7.60
C ILE A 369 -0.21 7.29 -6.21
N ILE A 370 0.98 7.89 -6.09
CA ILE A 370 1.65 8.17 -4.82
C ILE A 370 1.35 9.62 -4.43
N VAL A 371 0.64 9.82 -3.33
CA VAL A 371 0.23 11.15 -2.86
C VAL A 371 1.03 11.57 -1.65
N ASP A 372 1.80 12.66 -1.80
CA ASP A 372 2.51 13.29 -0.68
C ASP A 372 1.55 14.16 0.14
N ASN A 373 1.13 13.60 1.28
CA ASN A 373 0.27 14.31 2.22
C ASN A 373 1.11 15.07 3.25
N HIS A 374 1.46 16.31 2.94
CA HIS A 374 2.05 17.25 3.91
C HIS A 374 1.03 17.83 4.91
N CYS A 375 -0.24 17.41 4.86
CA CYS A 375 -1.31 17.99 5.66
C CYS A 375 -1.70 17.07 6.83
N ARG A 376 -1.68 17.65 8.03
CA ARG A 376 -2.24 17.08 9.27
C ARG A 376 -3.78 17.14 9.24
N ASN A 377 -4.41 16.50 8.28
CA ASN A 377 -5.85 16.64 8.06
C ASN A 377 -6.55 15.27 8.16
N GLU A 378 -7.42 15.13 9.16
CA GLU A 378 -8.32 13.99 9.37
C GLU A 378 -9.11 13.64 8.10
N LEU A 379 -9.33 14.63 7.23
CA LEU A 379 -9.94 14.42 5.93
C LEU A 379 -9.24 13.37 5.09
N TYR A 380 -7.91 13.43 4.94
CA TYR A 380 -7.22 12.45 4.10
C TYR A 380 -7.40 11.03 4.64
N LEU A 381 -7.50 10.88 5.96
CA LEU A 381 -7.77 9.60 6.62
C LEU A 381 -9.18 9.09 6.34
N LEU A 382 -10.14 9.99 6.11
CA LEU A 382 -11.47 9.62 5.65
C LEU A 382 -11.47 9.28 4.15
N LEU A 383 -10.82 10.10 3.32
CA LEU A 383 -10.84 9.94 1.86
C LEU A 383 -10.12 8.67 1.40
N VAL A 384 -9.05 8.26 2.08
CA VAL A 384 -8.30 7.06 1.70
C VAL A 384 -9.10 5.78 1.93
N LYS A 385 -10.09 5.80 2.84
CA LYS A 385 -11.00 4.67 3.08
C LYS A 385 -11.96 4.42 1.92
N PHE A 386 -12.08 5.34 0.97
CA PHE A 386 -12.83 5.13 -0.27
C PHE A 386 -12.12 4.21 -1.25
N PHE A 387 -10.80 4.01 -1.08
CA PHE A 387 -10.04 3.12 -1.93
C PHE A 387 -10.10 1.71 -1.35
N ARG A 388 -10.43 0.73 -2.19
CA ARG A 388 -10.38 -0.69 -1.82
C ARG A 388 -8.95 -1.10 -1.48
N TYR A 389 -7.98 -0.56 -2.23
CA TYR A 389 -6.57 -0.83 -2.06
C TYR A 389 -5.84 0.45 -1.64
N TYR A 390 -5.34 0.53 -0.42
CA TYR A 390 -4.49 1.63 -0.02
C TYR A 390 -3.24 1.16 0.71
N LYS A 391 -2.14 1.82 0.38
CA LYS A 391 -0.82 1.56 0.92
C LYS A 391 -0.31 2.83 1.60
N ILE A 392 0.48 2.67 2.64
CA ILE A 392 1.19 3.78 3.27
C ILE A 392 2.68 3.51 3.14
N LEU A 393 3.38 4.45 2.53
CA LEU A 393 4.80 4.40 2.29
C LEU A 393 5.48 5.58 2.98
N THR A 394 6.49 5.30 3.81
CA THR A 394 7.27 6.34 4.49
C THR A 394 8.76 6.21 4.17
N PRO A 395 9.46 7.30 3.87
CA PRO A 395 10.90 7.28 3.85
C PRO A 395 11.43 7.28 5.29
N GLU A 396 12.42 6.44 5.55
CA GLU A 396 13.17 6.42 6.80
C GLU A 396 14.65 6.69 6.52
N ARG A 397 15.35 7.20 7.54
CA ARG A 397 16.79 7.50 7.50
C ARG A 397 17.32 7.24 8.89
N HIS A 398 18.63 6.98 9.02
CA HIS A 398 19.29 6.83 10.31
C HIS A 398 18.84 7.92 11.30
N PHE A 399 18.19 7.49 12.40
CA PHE A 399 17.35 8.35 13.23
C PHE A 399 18.13 9.53 13.84
N ILE A 400 19.36 9.30 14.28
CA ILE A 400 20.22 10.32 14.89
C ILE A 400 20.66 11.35 13.84
N THR A 401 21.11 10.89 12.67
CA THR A 401 21.58 11.76 11.58
C THR A 401 20.43 12.60 11.00
N ARG A 402 19.22 12.00 10.96
CA ARG A 402 17.97 12.68 10.64
C ARG A 402 17.64 13.76 11.66
N THR A 403 17.65 13.45 12.96
CA THR A 403 17.39 14.41 14.05
C THR A 403 18.35 15.59 13.97
N ALA A 404 19.65 15.34 13.78
CA ALA A 404 20.64 16.39 13.57
C ALA A 404 20.34 17.25 12.33
N SER A 405 19.92 16.63 11.22
CA SER A 405 19.55 17.35 9.99
C SER A 405 18.33 18.25 10.20
N ASN A 406 17.31 17.78 10.93
CA ASN A 406 16.13 18.55 11.27
C ASN A 406 16.48 19.78 12.12
N ILE A 407 17.29 19.58 13.17
CA ILE A 407 17.75 20.66 14.06
C ILE A 407 18.51 21.71 13.25
N ASN A 408 19.47 21.30 12.42
CA ASN A 408 20.24 22.22 11.58
C ASN A 408 19.35 23.02 10.63
N HIS A 409 18.39 22.37 9.96
CA HIS A 409 17.46 23.07 9.08
C HIS A 409 16.62 24.08 9.83
N PHE A 410 16.10 23.69 11.00
CA PHE A 410 15.30 24.55 11.85
C PHE A 410 16.06 25.81 12.29
N LEU A 411 17.29 25.63 12.78
CA LEU A 411 18.16 26.74 13.22
C LEU A 411 18.45 27.75 12.09
N ILE A 412 18.40 27.30 10.83
CA ILE A 412 18.61 28.16 9.65
C ILE A 412 17.32 28.87 9.22
N VAL A 413 16.20 28.14 9.14
CA VAL A 413 14.99 28.60 8.42
C VAL A 413 13.96 29.27 9.33
N ALA A 414 13.92 28.92 10.62
CA ALA A 414 12.93 29.47 11.54
C ALA A 414 13.52 29.79 12.93
N PRO A 415 14.60 30.60 13.04
CA PRO A 415 15.26 30.95 14.30
C PRO A 415 14.43 31.86 15.22
N GLN A 416 13.12 31.96 15.00
CA GLN A 416 12.18 32.76 15.80
C GLN A 416 10.95 31.94 16.19
N ARG A 417 10.84 30.67 15.76
CA ARG A 417 9.68 29.79 16.01
C ARG A 417 10.11 28.53 16.75
N TYR A 418 10.54 28.63 17.99
CA TYR A 418 11.11 27.51 18.75
C TYR A 418 10.09 26.51 19.31
N ASP A 419 8.79 26.82 19.22
CA ASP A 419 7.67 26.01 19.67
C ASP A 419 7.47 24.62 19.00
N PRO A 420 8.08 24.26 17.85
CA PRO A 420 8.06 22.92 17.29
C PRO A 420 9.42 22.19 17.37
N LEU A 421 10.41 22.68 18.12
CA LEU A 421 11.72 22.02 18.18
C LEU A 421 11.66 20.68 18.93
N ASP A 422 10.81 20.60 19.95
CA ASP A 422 10.34 19.36 20.58
C ASP A 422 9.73 18.40 19.56
N TYR A 423 8.90 18.88 18.63
CA TYR A 423 8.34 18.09 17.53
C TYR A 423 9.42 17.54 16.59
N TYR A 424 10.49 18.30 16.33
CA TYR A 424 11.60 17.85 15.48
C TYR A 424 12.56 16.87 16.17
N LEU A 425 12.82 17.06 17.47
CA LEU A 425 13.59 16.14 18.31
C LEU A 425 12.80 14.84 18.53
N CYS A 426 11.50 15.00 18.76
CA CYS A 426 10.52 13.94 18.92
C CYS A 426 9.81 13.61 17.60
N CYS A 427 10.48 13.71 16.44
CA CYS A 427 10.04 13.12 15.14
C CYS A 427 9.97 11.57 15.20
N LEU A 428 9.62 11.06 16.36
CA LEU A 428 9.04 9.78 16.63
C LEU A 428 7.64 9.80 16.02
N ASN A 429 7.48 8.98 15.00
CA ASN A 429 6.25 8.54 14.34
C ASN A 429 5.00 8.24 15.23
N TYR A 430 4.90 8.64 16.51
CA TYR A 430 3.76 8.28 17.37
C TYR A 430 2.60 9.28 17.32
N TYR A 431 2.86 10.58 17.20
CA TYR A 431 1.77 11.58 17.28
C TYR A 431 0.87 11.65 16.03
N HIS A 432 1.32 11.12 14.88
CA HIS A 432 0.61 11.30 13.61
C HIS A 432 0.19 10.00 12.92
N ILE A 433 0.63 8.86 13.43
CA ILE A 433 0.11 7.56 13.01
C ILE A 433 -1.01 7.08 13.95
N GLY A 434 -1.20 7.76 15.10
CA GLY A 434 -2.30 7.50 16.04
C GLY A 434 -3.69 7.26 15.43
N PRO A 435 -4.10 7.88 14.30
CA PRO A 435 -5.39 7.58 13.70
C PRO A 435 -5.39 6.46 12.63
N PHE A 436 -4.23 5.90 12.27
CA PHE A 436 -4.15 4.72 11.42
C PHE A 436 -4.12 3.46 12.30
N PRO A 437 -5.12 2.57 12.26
CA PRO A 437 -4.97 1.24 12.84
C PRO A 437 -3.89 0.47 12.07
N LEU A 438 -2.66 0.53 12.60
CA LEU A 438 -1.44 -0.04 12.00
C LEU A 438 -1.53 -1.54 11.77
N GLU A 439 -2.33 -2.23 12.57
CA GLU A 439 -2.59 -3.67 12.46
C GLU A 439 -3.46 -4.04 11.25
N LYS A 440 -4.10 -3.07 10.59
CA LYS A 440 -5.03 -3.31 9.47
C LYS A 440 -4.49 -2.87 8.11
N TYR A 441 -3.35 -2.18 8.06
CA TYR A 441 -2.91 -1.47 6.85
C TYR A 441 -1.53 -1.89 6.38
N ALA A 442 -1.33 -1.84 5.05
CA ALA A 442 -0.02 -1.98 4.44
C ALA A 442 0.86 -0.75 4.70
N PHE A 443 1.38 -0.64 5.92
CA PHE A 443 2.31 0.42 6.32
C PHE A 443 3.76 -0.03 6.20
N TYR A 444 4.46 0.59 5.26
CA TYR A 444 5.81 0.24 4.88
C TYR A 444 6.76 1.43 4.90
N ALA A 445 8.02 1.14 5.16
CA ALA A 445 9.11 2.10 5.14
C ALA A 445 10.20 1.67 4.15
N ILE A 446 10.90 2.66 3.59
CA ILE A 446 12.09 2.47 2.76
C ILE A 446 13.21 3.30 3.35
N ARG A 447 14.41 2.72 3.53
CA ARG A 447 15.57 3.46 4.03
C ARG A 447 16.21 4.28 2.92
N LEU A 448 16.55 5.54 3.22
CA LEU A 448 17.31 6.40 2.32
C LEU A 448 18.69 5.81 2.02
N GLU A 449 19.30 5.19 3.02
CA GLU A 449 20.57 4.48 2.95
C GLU A 449 20.49 3.38 1.89
N ASP A 450 19.45 2.55 1.91
CA ASP A 450 19.24 1.49 0.91
C ASP A 450 19.10 2.09 -0.49
N GLY A 451 18.26 3.12 -0.64
CA GLY A 451 18.05 3.78 -1.93
C GLY A 451 19.32 4.42 -2.51
N LYS A 452 20.26 4.86 -1.67
CA LYS A 452 21.53 5.46 -2.11
C LYS A 452 22.68 4.47 -2.26
N LEU A 453 22.69 3.38 -1.50
CA LEU A 453 23.77 2.38 -1.50
C LEU A 453 23.49 1.23 -2.47
N MET A 454 22.22 0.84 -2.60
CA MET A 454 21.73 -0.27 -3.42
C MET A 454 20.50 0.20 -4.23
N PRO A 455 20.66 1.22 -5.10
CA PRO A 455 19.52 1.86 -5.76
C PRO A 455 18.68 0.87 -6.56
N GLU A 456 19.30 0.04 -7.41
CA GLU A 456 18.56 -0.92 -8.23
C GLU A 456 17.76 -1.92 -7.40
N GLN A 457 18.40 -2.58 -6.43
CA GLN A 457 17.75 -3.57 -5.56
C GLN A 457 16.62 -2.95 -4.74
N THR A 458 16.83 -1.72 -4.28
CA THR A 458 15.81 -0.96 -3.53
C THR A 458 14.62 -0.63 -4.41
N PHE A 459 14.84 -0.03 -5.60
CA PHE A 459 13.74 0.40 -6.45
C PHE A 459 13.03 -0.77 -7.13
N ARG A 460 13.70 -1.92 -7.36
CA ARG A 460 13.01 -3.18 -7.71
C ARG A 460 12.09 -3.66 -6.58
N ALA A 461 12.52 -3.54 -5.31
CA ALA A 461 11.67 -3.85 -4.16
C ALA A 461 10.47 -2.89 -4.05
N VAL A 462 10.67 -1.59 -4.31
CA VAL A 462 9.59 -0.60 -4.35
C VAL A 462 8.60 -0.90 -5.48
N CYS A 463 9.08 -1.22 -6.69
CA CYS A 463 8.23 -1.62 -7.81
C CYS A 463 7.44 -2.90 -7.51
N LYS A 464 8.05 -3.90 -6.87
CA LYS A 464 7.36 -5.10 -6.39
C LYS A 464 6.25 -4.77 -5.38
N PHE A 465 6.54 -3.88 -4.42
CA PHE A 465 5.56 -3.43 -3.43
C PHE A 465 4.39 -2.68 -4.07
N LEU A 466 4.66 -1.82 -5.05
CA LEU A 466 3.63 -1.06 -5.78
C LEU A 466 2.88 -1.91 -6.82
N ASP A 467 3.43 -3.05 -7.19
CA ASP A 467 3.01 -3.87 -8.33
C ASP A 467 3.10 -3.14 -9.67
N VAL A 468 4.29 -2.68 -10.01
CA VAL A 468 4.54 -2.09 -11.32
C VAL A 468 5.85 -2.63 -11.87
N PRO A 469 6.04 -2.66 -13.20
CA PRO A 469 7.34 -3.06 -13.76
C PRO A 469 8.45 -2.15 -13.24
N TYR A 470 9.63 -2.73 -13.02
CA TYR A 470 10.82 -1.92 -12.83
C TYR A 470 11.23 -1.30 -14.16
N SER A 471 11.47 0.02 -14.17
CA SER A 471 12.00 0.71 -15.36
C SER A 471 13.46 1.10 -15.13
N ASN A 472 14.31 0.84 -16.13
CA ASN A 472 15.70 1.27 -16.11
C ASN A 472 15.81 2.81 -16.06
N ASP A 473 14.80 3.53 -16.57
CA ASP A 473 14.79 4.99 -16.56
C ASP A 473 14.70 5.58 -15.16
N MET A 474 14.27 4.79 -14.17
CA MET A 474 14.25 5.18 -12.76
C MET A 474 15.61 5.62 -12.23
N LEU A 475 16.69 5.04 -12.73
CA LEU A 475 18.05 5.36 -12.27
C LEU A 475 18.84 6.22 -13.26
N ASN A 476 18.23 6.64 -14.37
CA ASN A 476 18.87 7.55 -15.31
C ASN A 476 19.12 8.92 -14.67
N ASP A 477 20.04 9.70 -15.26
CA ASP A 477 20.25 11.09 -14.86
C ASP A 477 18.95 11.88 -15.08
N ILE A 478 18.46 12.49 -14.00
CA ILE A 478 17.24 13.31 -14.02
C ILE A 478 17.67 14.78 -14.06
N PRO A 479 17.51 15.48 -15.20
CA PRO A 479 17.84 16.90 -15.29
C PRO A 479 17.02 17.68 -14.26
N ASN A 480 17.69 18.43 -13.38
CA ASN A 480 17.11 19.20 -12.26
C ASN A 480 16.74 18.42 -10.99
N ALA A 481 17.08 17.13 -10.87
CA ALA A 481 16.92 16.41 -9.59
C ALA A 481 18.06 16.66 -8.60
N ASN A 482 19.12 17.34 -9.04
CA ASN A 482 20.25 17.68 -8.20
C ASN A 482 19.82 18.66 -7.10
N THR A 483 20.31 18.41 -5.88
CA THR A 483 19.97 19.25 -4.74
C THR A 483 21.06 20.28 -4.49
N LEU A 484 20.67 21.52 -4.23
CA LEU A 484 21.60 22.55 -3.79
C LEU A 484 21.96 22.30 -2.32
N SER A 485 23.25 22.20 -2.06
CA SER A 485 23.83 22.16 -0.71
C SER A 485 24.74 23.36 -0.50
N SER A 486 25.11 23.63 0.77
CA SER A 486 26.07 24.70 1.10
C SER A 486 27.45 24.50 0.47
N SER A 487 27.79 23.27 0.05
CA SER A 487 29.05 22.89 -0.60
C SER A 487 28.93 22.73 -2.13
N GLY A 488 27.78 23.05 -2.74
CA GLY A 488 27.54 22.93 -4.18
C GLY A 488 26.36 22.03 -4.54
N THR A 489 26.27 21.67 -5.82
CA THR A 489 25.21 20.83 -6.39
C THR A 489 25.50 19.35 -6.10
N LEU A 490 24.68 18.71 -5.28
CA LEU A 490 24.77 17.27 -5.02
C LEU A 490 23.97 16.50 -6.07
N SER A 491 24.60 15.50 -6.67
CA SER A 491 23.91 14.57 -7.56
C SER A 491 22.86 13.74 -6.80
N LEU A 492 21.90 13.17 -7.51
CA LEU A 492 20.79 12.42 -6.91
C LEU A 492 21.27 11.25 -6.03
N PHE A 493 22.28 10.51 -6.49
CA PHE A 493 22.87 9.35 -5.79
C PHE A 493 24.08 9.69 -4.92
N ASP A 494 24.38 10.98 -4.72
CA ASP A 494 25.46 11.41 -3.83
C ASP A 494 25.28 10.80 -2.42
N LYS A 495 26.36 10.23 -1.87
CA LYS A 495 26.38 9.55 -0.56
C LYS A 495 26.68 10.50 0.61
N THR A 496 27.10 11.74 0.35
CA THR A 496 27.35 12.78 1.36
C THR A 496 26.19 12.97 2.34
N PRO A 497 24.90 12.91 1.94
CA PRO A 497 23.79 12.95 2.89
C PRO A 497 23.80 11.81 3.91
N LEU A 498 24.45 10.67 3.65
CA LEU A 498 24.51 9.54 4.58
C LEU A 498 25.56 9.75 5.68
N THR A 499 26.62 10.52 5.40
CA THR A 499 27.79 10.67 6.27
C THR A 499 27.95 12.08 6.83
N ARG A 500 26.85 12.82 6.99
CA ARG A 500 26.91 14.20 7.49
C ARG A 500 27.46 14.26 8.91
N ASP A 501 28.41 15.16 9.12
CA ASP A 501 28.89 15.49 10.45
C ASP A 501 27.77 16.16 11.26
N VAL A 502 27.46 15.57 12.41
CA VAL A 502 26.44 16.02 13.35
C VAL A 502 27.04 16.77 14.55
N SER A 503 28.37 16.78 14.70
CA SER A 503 29.09 17.37 15.84
C SER A 503 28.80 18.85 16.06
N SER A 504 28.40 19.54 14.99
CA SER A 504 27.99 20.95 15.06
C SER A 504 26.73 21.18 15.91
N VAL A 505 25.87 20.18 16.09
CA VAL A 505 24.59 20.30 16.82
C VAL A 505 24.36 19.23 17.89
N LEU A 506 25.09 18.13 17.86
CA LEU A 506 24.99 17.05 18.85
C LEU A 506 26.38 16.74 19.43
N SER A 507 26.47 16.66 20.75
CA SER A 507 27.64 16.12 21.46
C SER A 507 27.64 14.58 21.49
N GLU A 508 28.75 13.95 21.87
CA GLU A 508 28.80 12.50 22.10
C GLU A 508 27.75 12.05 23.14
N PHE A 509 27.56 12.86 24.18
CA PHE A 509 26.54 12.61 25.21
C PHE A 509 25.11 12.74 24.66
N ASP A 510 24.87 13.61 23.67
CA ASP A 510 23.59 13.71 22.99
C ASP A 510 23.32 12.46 22.14
N ILE A 511 24.32 12.01 21.39
CA ILE A 511 24.25 10.81 20.55
C ILE A 511 23.97 9.57 21.42
N PHE A 512 24.62 9.47 22.59
CA PHE A 512 24.35 8.42 23.57
C PHE A 512 22.88 8.42 24.02
N ARG A 513 22.33 9.58 24.41
CA ARG A 513 20.94 9.70 24.86
C ARG A 513 19.94 9.39 23.74
N LEU A 514 20.23 9.81 22.51
CA LEU A 514 19.40 9.48 21.35
C LEU A 514 19.47 8.00 20.96
N ASN A 515 20.60 7.32 21.18
CA ASN A 515 20.69 5.87 20.98
C ASN A 515 19.71 5.11 21.88
N ILE A 516 19.60 5.50 23.16
CA ILE A 516 18.64 4.90 24.09
C ILE A 516 17.21 5.11 23.58
N ILE A 517 16.89 6.32 23.12
CA ILE A 517 15.55 6.65 22.60
C ILE A 517 15.24 5.90 21.32
N TYR A 518 16.18 5.81 20.38
CA TYR A 518 15.92 5.18 19.09
C TYR A 518 16.22 3.69 19.07
N LYS A 519 16.67 3.07 20.18
CA LYS A 519 17.16 1.68 20.23
C LYS A 519 16.23 0.70 19.51
N SER A 520 14.96 0.63 19.92
CA SER A 520 14.00 -0.31 19.33
C SER A 520 13.80 -0.09 17.83
N ARG A 521 13.91 1.16 17.36
CA ARG A 521 13.83 1.51 15.93
C ARG A 521 15.11 1.18 15.18
N LEU A 522 16.27 1.46 15.77
CA LEU A 522 17.57 1.13 15.19
C LEU A 522 17.64 -0.39 14.96
N ILE A 523 17.24 -1.18 15.96
CA ILE A 523 17.12 -2.64 15.85
C ILE A 523 16.13 -3.03 14.74
N HIS A 524 14.89 -2.51 14.79
CA HIS A 524 13.83 -2.86 13.83
C HIS A 524 14.21 -2.55 12.38
N PHE A 525 14.86 -1.42 12.13
CA PHE A 525 15.28 -0.99 10.79
C PHE A 525 16.69 -1.44 10.42
N GLY A 526 17.36 -2.24 11.26
CA GLY A 526 18.69 -2.79 10.98
C GLY A 526 19.78 -1.73 10.85
N TYR A 527 19.78 -0.73 11.72
CA TYR A 527 20.86 0.23 11.90
C TYR A 527 21.74 -0.15 13.09
N ASP A 528 22.97 0.34 13.09
CA ASP A 528 23.86 0.22 14.24
C ASP A 528 23.25 0.89 15.47
N TYR A 529 23.39 0.24 16.62
CA TYR A 529 22.91 0.72 17.90
C TYR A 529 23.94 0.45 18.99
N MET A 530 23.88 1.23 20.06
CA MET A 530 24.66 0.96 21.25
C MET A 530 24.06 -0.21 22.03
N ASP A 531 24.80 -1.31 22.17
CA ASP A 531 24.38 -2.45 22.95
C ASP A 531 24.58 -2.21 24.45
N ASP A 532 23.48 -2.07 25.18
CA ASP A 532 23.39 -1.97 26.63
C ASP A 532 22.65 -3.18 27.25
N THR A 533 22.52 -4.30 26.53
CA THR A 533 21.79 -5.50 27.01
C THR A 533 22.28 -6.01 28.36
N HIS A 534 23.57 -5.90 28.63
CA HIS A 534 24.18 -6.33 29.89
C HIS A 534 24.05 -5.30 31.03
N GLN A 535 23.67 -4.06 30.72
CA GLN A 535 23.47 -2.99 31.71
C GLN A 535 22.42 -1.99 31.21
N PRO A 536 21.13 -2.38 31.18
CA PRO A 536 20.06 -1.50 30.72
C PRO A 536 19.95 -0.31 31.66
N ILE A 537 19.80 0.88 31.09
CA ILE A 537 19.66 2.11 31.86
C ILE A 537 18.23 2.19 32.40
N PRO A 538 18.01 2.36 33.72
CA PRO A 538 16.66 2.54 34.24
C PRO A 538 16.02 3.85 33.76
N LEU A 539 14.69 3.87 33.58
CA LEU A 539 13.95 5.05 33.14
C LEU A 539 14.24 6.29 33.98
N ASP A 540 14.26 6.16 35.31
CA ASP A 540 14.52 7.29 36.22
C ASP A 540 15.95 7.83 36.03
N VAL A 541 16.93 6.95 35.85
CA VAL A 541 18.31 7.35 35.54
C VAL A 541 18.34 8.08 34.19
N PHE A 542 17.65 7.56 33.18
CA PHE A 542 17.59 8.19 31.87
C PHE A 542 16.93 9.57 31.92
N LYS A 543 15.85 9.75 32.70
CA LYS A 543 15.22 11.06 32.95
C LYS A 543 16.18 12.06 33.60
N GLU A 544 17.03 11.63 34.53
CA GLU A 544 18.09 12.50 35.06
C GLU A 544 19.09 12.92 33.98
N MET A 545 19.47 12.02 33.07
CA MET A 545 20.35 12.36 31.92
C MET A 545 19.69 13.36 30.97
N LEU A 546 18.37 13.30 30.81
CA LEU A 546 17.60 14.25 30.01
C LEU A 546 17.54 15.64 30.65
N LYS A 547 17.91 15.84 31.92
CA LYS A 547 18.01 17.17 32.57
C LYS A 547 19.22 17.98 32.10
N VAL A 548 20.23 17.34 31.54
CA VAL A 548 21.36 18.02 30.90
C VAL A 548 20.90 18.58 29.54
N PRO A 549 21.11 19.87 29.22
CA PRO A 549 20.79 20.41 27.90
C PRO A 549 21.52 19.67 26.77
N PHE A 550 20.90 19.58 25.59
CA PHE A 550 21.56 19.15 24.36
C PHE A 550 22.45 20.26 23.81
N LEU A 551 23.48 19.91 23.02
CA LEU A 551 24.44 20.87 22.48
C LEU A 551 23.77 21.97 21.64
N PHE A 552 22.80 21.61 20.78
CA PHE A 552 22.11 22.59 19.94
C PHE A 552 21.32 23.64 20.76
N GLU A 553 20.94 23.36 22.01
CA GLU A 553 20.16 24.29 22.82
C GLU A 553 20.95 25.56 23.14
N HIS A 554 22.28 25.48 23.14
CA HIS A 554 23.15 26.65 23.28
C HIS A 554 23.07 27.60 22.08
N LYS A 555 22.58 27.13 20.93
CA LYS A 555 22.35 27.94 19.72
C LYS A 555 21.00 28.66 19.74
N ILE A 556 20.14 28.36 20.70
CA ILE A 556 18.86 29.04 20.90
C ILE A 556 19.14 30.39 21.59
N PRO A 557 18.50 31.49 21.14
CA PRO A 557 18.58 32.79 21.80
C PRO A 557 18.21 32.70 23.28
N GLU A 558 18.96 33.44 24.09
CA GLU A 558 18.88 33.36 25.56
C GLU A 558 17.46 33.60 26.10
N GLU A 559 16.74 34.54 25.49
CA GLU A 559 15.36 34.92 25.86
C GLU A 559 14.33 33.80 25.71
N TYR A 560 14.58 32.80 24.84
CA TYR A 560 13.69 31.66 24.62
C TYR A 560 14.20 30.35 25.24
N ARG A 561 15.49 30.30 25.61
CA ARG A 561 16.16 29.05 25.98
C ARG A 561 15.49 28.31 27.14
N ALA A 562 15.07 29.02 28.18
CA ALA A 562 14.44 28.40 29.35
C ALA A 562 13.10 27.71 29.02
N GLN A 563 12.24 28.38 28.24
CA GLN A 563 10.95 27.82 27.84
C GLN A 563 11.11 26.62 26.91
N VAL A 564 11.96 26.75 25.89
CA VAL A 564 12.19 25.67 24.92
C VAL A 564 12.82 24.46 25.60
N ARG A 565 13.76 24.68 26.52
CA ARG A 565 14.38 23.64 27.32
C ARG A 565 13.36 22.82 28.11
N GLN A 566 12.42 23.50 28.76
CA GLN A 566 11.35 22.87 29.53
C GLN A 566 10.49 21.98 28.63
N ASN A 567 10.06 22.50 27.48
CA ASN A 567 9.26 21.73 26.52
C ASN A 567 10.03 20.49 26.02
N ILE A 568 11.31 20.64 25.66
CA ILE A 568 12.17 19.53 25.23
C ILE A 568 12.28 18.46 26.32
N TYR A 569 12.50 18.86 27.57
CA TYR A 569 12.59 17.92 28.69
C TYR A 569 11.30 17.12 28.86
N GLU A 570 10.16 17.81 28.91
CA GLU A 570 8.84 17.20 29.09
C GLU A 570 8.51 16.23 27.95
N SER A 571 8.71 16.63 26.69
CA SER A 571 8.47 15.76 25.54
C SER A 571 9.38 14.55 25.52
N MET A 572 10.67 14.70 25.85
CA MET A 572 11.62 13.59 25.88
C MET A 572 11.33 12.62 27.02
N CYS A 573 10.77 13.09 28.14
CA CYS A 573 10.30 12.24 29.23
C CYS A 573 9.06 11.43 28.82
N ASP A 574 8.05 12.06 28.19
CA ASP A 574 6.86 11.35 27.68
C ASP A 574 7.26 10.27 26.66
N VAL A 575 8.19 10.61 25.76
CA VAL A 575 8.77 9.66 24.83
C VAL A 575 9.42 8.49 25.56
N ALA A 576 10.32 8.78 26.50
CA ALA A 576 11.04 7.75 27.26
C ALA A 576 10.06 6.79 27.94
N GLU A 577 9.01 7.30 28.59
CA GLU A 577 7.97 6.47 29.21
C GLU A 577 7.32 5.50 28.22
N ARG A 578 6.95 5.97 27.02
CA ARG A 578 6.36 5.11 25.98
C ARG A 578 7.31 4.03 25.48
N ILE A 579 8.61 4.35 25.37
CA ILE A 579 9.64 3.40 24.92
C ILE A 579 9.77 2.27 25.93
N TYR A 580 9.91 2.63 27.21
CA TYR A 580 10.09 1.68 28.31
C TYR A 580 8.83 0.86 28.57
N ALA A 581 7.65 1.36 28.19
CA ALA A 581 6.40 0.61 28.22
C ALA A 581 6.27 -0.44 27.09
N GLY A 582 7.19 -0.47 26.11
CA GLY A 582 7.16 -1.43 25.00
C GLY A 582 6.08 -1.17 23.93
N ASN A 583 5.37 -0.04 23.99
CA ASN A 583 4.20 0.24 23.16
C ASN A 583 4.58 1.03 21.90
N MET A 584 5.35 0.41 21.00
CA MET A 584 5.86 1.09 19.80
C MET A 584 5.59 0.32 18.51
N PRO A 585 4.54 0.67 17.76
CA PRO A 585 4.35 0.11 16.43
C PRO A 585 5.36 0.71 15.43
N PHE A 586 5.85 -0.12 14.51
CA PHE A 586 6.80 0.26 13.47
C PHE A 586 6.27 -0.09 12.09
N ALA A 587 6.60 0.74 11.09
CA ALA A 587 6.37 0.39 9.69
C ALA A 587 7.16 -0.87 9.34
N ARG A 588 6.62 -1.71 8.48
CA ARG A 588 7.37 -2.84 7.94
C ARG A 588 8.42 -2.34 6.97
N LEU A 589 9.60 -2.95 7.00
CA LEU A 589 10.70 -2.52 6.13
C LEU A 589 10.60 -3.18 4.75
N ILE A 590 10.56 -2.38 3.69
CA ILE A 590 10.83 -2.85 2.33
C ILE A 590 12.34 -3.05 2.24
N LYS A 591 12.77 -4.31 2.21
CA LYS A 591 14.18 -4.66 2.06
C LYS A 591 14.56 -4.68 0.58
N PRO A 592 15.78 -4.26 0.22
CA PRO A 592 16.32 -4.44 -1.12
C PRO A 592 16.23 -5.91 -1.56
N LEU A 593 15.88 -6.15 -2.82
CA LEU A 593 15.92 -7.50 -3.40
C LEU A 593 17.37 -7.89 -3.67
N LEU A 594 18.00 -8.52 -2.69
CA LEU A 594 19.30 -9.17 -2.85
C LEU A 594 19.04 -10.50 -3.58
N GLU A 595 19.70 -10.70 -4.71
CA GLU A 595 19.60 -11.92 -5.53
C GLU A 595 20.09 -13.17 -4.77
#